data_AF-A0AAN8HQ39-F1
#
_entry.id   AF-A0AAN8HQ39-F1
#
_cell.length_a   1.000
_cell.length_b   1.000
_cell.length_c   1.000
_cell.angle_alpha   90.00
_cell.angle_beta   90.00
_cell.angle_gamma   90.00
#
_symmetry.space_group_name_H-M   'P 1'
#
loop_
_entity.id
_entity.type
_entity.pdbx_description
1 polymer ?
#
loop_
_entity_poly.entity_id
_entity_poly.type
_entity_poly.pdbx_seq_one_letter_code
_entity_poly.pdbx_strand_id
1 'polypeptide(L)'
;MSSQVRLRLLPRARCMFDEPLQVKVAGLRSRQVVTLRAKATDEKGVMFSSMATYKADGSGEVDLQRDPSLSGTYTGVQPMGLLWSMRPDTLHKMFTKTCSLNPQVVKFSVHEEEGGMLAEATNERLLVGDGVIRRPVKDGNIRGVLFTPPGEGPFPAVLDLYTFSGGLSEKRASLLASRGFVVLTVALFGHDDMAKNIKEVHLDYFEEAIAFLKKQDKVGSKAVGVISISKSGDLALSIASNLPDVGVTVWINGCSANTVLPLYYNKSQILPALMFDPSRMIPTDSGAFNCKYVMHNPLAEENKATLIPIERAEGRFLFVASEDDLNWDSKAYMENMVERLQRHGKDNFESVCYPGAGHYLEPPYGPYCPSSFHKVAGKPVLWGGEATSHAAAEVHLWRKIQEVLRTHLSCDAPQTKARL
;
A
#
# COMPACT_ATOMS: atom_id res chain seq x y z
N MET A 1 39.40 25.38 14.71
CA MET A 1 38.29 25.81 13.83
C MET A 1 37.12 24.89 14.11
N SER A 2 35.98 25.41 14.57
CA SER A 2 34.78 24.57 14.74
C SER A 2 34.34 24.08 13.36
N SER A 3 34.34 22.77 13.13
CA SER A 3 33.81 22.21 11.89
C SER A 3 32.32 22.52 11.81
N GLN A 4 31.87 23.11 10.71
CA GLN A 4 30.44 23.33 10.47
C GLN A 4 29.69 21.99 10.53
N VAL A 5 28.60 21.92 11.30
CA VAL A 5 27.74 20.73 11.39
C VAL A 5 27.16 20.44 10.02
N ARG A 6 27.19 19.18 9.60
CA ARG A 6 26.72 18.73 8.28
C ARG A 6 25.72 17.60 8.43
N LEU A 7 24.55 17.77 7.82
CA LEU A 7 23.55 16.74 7.64
C LEU A 7 23.68 16.15 6.23
N ARG A 8 23.85 14.83 6.13
CA ARG A 8 23.98 14.10 4.85
C ARG A 8 22.85 13.11 4.70
N LEU A 9 22.28 13.09 3.50
CA LEU A 9 21.21 12.19 3.07
C LEU A 9 21.77 11.33 1.92
N LEU A 10 21.92 10.03 2.16
CA LEU A 10 22.53 9.07 1.23
C LEU A 10 21.49 8.05 0.74
N PRO A 11 21.58 7.55 -0.51
CA PRO A 11 22.69 7.76 -1.45
C PRO A 11 22.66 9.12 -2.19
N ARG A 12 21.51 9.80 -2.25
CA ARG A 12 21.33 11.05 -3.01
C ARG A 12 20.17 11.87 -2.47
N ALA A 13 20.13 13.15 -2.83
CA ALA A 13 19.04 14.05 -2.49
C ALA A 13 17.68 13.62 -3.09
N ARG A 14 17.68 12.82 -4.17
CA ARG A 14 16.47 12.32 -4.83
C ARG A 14 16.51 10.80 -4.88
N CYS A 15 15.51 10.10 -4.35
CA CYS A 15 15.43 8.64 -4.37
C CYS A 15 13.99 8.17 -4.53
N MET A 16 13.76 6.87 -4.76
CA MET A 16 12.40 6.35 -4.79
C MET A 16 11.75 6.42 -3.41
N PHE A 17 10.41 6.53 -3.38
CA PHE A 17 9.64 6.61 -2.16
C PHE A 17 9.74 5.34 -1.31
N ASP A 18 9.89 4.18 -1.94
CA ASP A 18 10.05 2.87 -1.30
C ASP A 18 11.52 2.49 -1.06
N GLU A 19 12.48 3.40 -1.26
CA GLU A 19 13.91 3.15 -1.04
C GLU A 19 14.40 3.68 0.32
N PRO A 20 15.28 2.94 1.02
CA PRO A 20 15.84 3.41 2.27
C PRO A 20 16.70 4.66 2.06
N LEU A 21 16.70 5.54 3.07
CA LEU A 21 17.47 6.77 3.13
C LEU A 21 18.39 6.70 4.35
N GLN A 22 19.68 6.83 4.15
CA GLN A 22 20.62 6.92 5.27
C GLN A 22 20.82 8.38 5.65
N VAL A 23 20.61 8.67 6.94
CA VAL A 23 20.73 10.01 7.51
C VAL A 23 21.93 10.03 8.45
N LYS A 24 22.89 10.91 8.16
CA LYS A 24 24.10 11.09 8.98
C LYS A 24 24.29 12.54 9.37
N VAL A 25 24.77 12.77 10.58
CA VAL A 25 25.22 14.08 11.07
C VAL A 25 26.69 13.98 11.44
N ALA A 26 27.48 14.96 11.03
CA ALA A 26 28.89 15.07 11.38
C ALA A 26 29.25 16.50 11.79
N GLY A 27 30.37 16.65 12.51
CA GLY A 27 30.86 17.95 12.97
C GLY A 27 30.20 18.45 14.26
N LEU A 28 29.55 17.56 15.02
CA LEU A 28 29.05 17.86 16.36
C LEU A 28 30.19 17.86 17.38
N ARG A 29 29.97 18.43 18.57
CA ARG A 29 30.88 18.21 19.70
C ARG A 29 30.82 16.74 20.13
N SER A 30 31.93 16.23 20.67
CA SER A 30 31.97 14.87 21.23
C SER A 30 30.83 14.69 22.24
N ARG A 31 30.04 13.62 22.09
CA ARG A 31 28.89 13.31 22.97
C ARG A 31 27.79 14.37 23.02
N GLN A 32 27.76 15.33 22.08
CA GLN A 32 26.69 16.33 21.99
C GLN A 32 25.34 15.66 21.75
N VAL A 33 24.32 16.13 22.45
CA VAL A 33 22.93 15.74 22.23
C VAL A 33 22.29 16.70 21.23
N VAL A 34 21.58 16.16 20.25
CA VAL A 34 20.90 16.92 19.19
C VAL A 34 19.52 16.33 18.92
N THR A 35 18.59 17.17 18.47
CA THR A 35 17.28 16.73 17.98
C THR A 35 17.26 16.77 16.46
N LEU A 36 16.99 15.63 15.83
CA LEU A 36 16.68 15.57 14.41
C LEU A 36 15.18 15.70 14.20
N ARG A 37 14.77 16.47 13.20
CA ARG A 37 13.36 16.64 12.81
C ARG A 37 13.20 16.36 11.33
N ALA A 38 12.08 15.76 10.96
CA ALA A 38 11.65 15.66 9.56
C ALA A 38 10.27 16.27 9.39
N LYS A 39 10.05 16.96 8.26
CA LYS A 39 8.77 17.58 7.90
C LYS A 39 8.43 17.31 6.45
N ALA A 40 7.16 17.01 6.20
CA ALA A 40 6.60 16.82 4.87
C ALA A 40 5.19 17.40 4.81
N THR A 41 4.84 18.04 3.71
CA THR A 41 3.45 18.45 3.43
C THR A 41 2.87 17.51 2.39
N ASP A 42 1.69 16.97 2.67
CA ASP A 42 1.00 16.04 1.78
C ASP A 42 0.28 16.76 0.63
N GLU A 43 -0.34 16.01 -0.28
CA GLU A 43 -1.03 16.58 -1.45
C GLU A 43 -2.31 17.37 -1.10
N LYS A 44 -2.79 17.28 0.15
CA LYS A 44 -3.91 18.08 0.67
C LYS A 44 -3.45 19.31 1.45
N GLY A 45 -2.15 19.60 1.48
CA GLY A 45 -1.59 20.73 2.20
C GLY A 45 -1.45 20.50 3.71
N VAL A 46 -1.63 19.28 4.20
CA VAL A 46 -1.49 18.95 5.62
C VAL A 46 0.00 18.70 5.92
N MET A 47 0.54 19.39 6.92
CA MET A 47 1.90 19.18 7.39
C MET A 47 1.95 17.97 8.33
N PHE A 48 2.93 17.11 8.09
CA PHE A 48 3.31 15.99 8.94
C PHE A 48 4.74 16.20 9.41
N SER A 49 5.03 15.87 10.67
CA SER A 49 6.36 16.02 11.23
C SER A 49 6.73 14.90 12.20
N SER A 50 8.02 14.65 12.31
CA SER A 50 8.59 13.74 13.30
C SER A 50 9.79 14.40 13.98
N MET A 51 10.15 13.90 15.16
CA MET A 51 11.39 14.25 15.84
C MET A 51 11.99 13.04 16.55
N ALA A 52 13.31 13.04 16.68
CA ALA A 52 14.05 12.06 17.47
C ALA A 52 15.35 12.68 18.01
N THR A 53 15.66 12.40 19.27
CA THR A 53 16.87 12.91 19.94
C THR A 53 17.98 11.88 19.88
N TYR A 54 19.19 12.32 19.56
CA TYR A 54 20.38 11.49 19.40
C TYR A 54 21.55 12.06 20.19
N LYS A 55 22.49 11.18 20.55
CA LYS A 55 23.76 11.55 21.16
C LYS A 55 24.90 11.18 20.22
N ALA A 56 25.73 12.16 19.87
CA ALA A 56 26.89 11.95 19.04
C ALA A 56 27.89 10.97 19.67
N ASP A 57 28.66 10.29 18.84
CA ASP A 57 29.77 9.46 19.28
C ASP A 57 30.99 10.30 19.73
N GLY A 58 32.11 9.62 20.00
CA GLY A 58 33.35 10.27 20.43
C GLY A 58 33.92 11.23 19.39
N SER A 59 33.67 10.97 18.11
CA SER A 59 34.09 11.77 16.95
C SER A 59 33.11 12.90 16.58
N GLY A 60 31.97 13.02 17.26
CA GLY A 60 30.98 14.04 16.93
C GLY A 60 30.10 13.65 15.73
N GLU A 61 29.86 12.36 15.52
CA GLU A 61 28.99 11.85 14.47
C GLU A 61 27.73 11.17 15.05
N VAL A 62 26.64 11.23 14.28
CA VAL A 62 25.41 10.45 14.47
C VAL A 62 25.09 9.75 13.15
N ASP A 63 24.91 8.44 13.17
CA ASP A 63 24.44 7.64 12.04
C ASP A 63 23.17 6.87 12.45
N LEU A 64 22.03 7.17 11.82
CA LEU A 64 20.74 6.60 12.20
C LEU A 64 20.65 5.08 11.96
N GLN A 65 21.61 4.50 11.23
CA GLN A 65 21.73 3.04 11.10
C GLN A 65 22.36 2.35 12.32
N ARG A 66 23.07 3.11 13.15
CA ARG A 66 23.87 2.59 14.27
C ARG A 66 23.37 3.13 15.60
N ASP A 67 23.12 4.43 15.65
CA ASP A 67 22.88 5.16 16.90
C ASP A 67 21.38 5.17 17.22
N PRO A 68 20.97 4.79 18.44
CA PRO A 68 19.56 4.74 18.80
C PRO A 68 18.99 6.15 19.03
N SER A 69 17.74 6.35 18.60
CA SER A 69 16.93 7.47 19.09
C SER A 69 16.67 7.28 20.59
N LEU A 70 16.97 8.30 21.38
CA LEU A 70 16.81 8.31 22.84
C LEU A 70 15.39 8.70 23.26
N SER A 71 14.73 9.54 22.48
CA SER A 71 13.37 10.05 22.73
C SER A 71 12.78 10.67 21.49
N GLY A 72 11.47 10.96 21.51
CA GLY A 72 10.75 11.62 20.43
C GLY A 72 9.60 10.76 19.91
N THR A 73 9.36 10.84 18.61
CA THR A 73 8.28 10.10 17.94
C THR A 73 8.53 8.60 17.80
N TYR A 74 9.77 8.15 18.05
CA TYR A 74 10.20 6.76 18.14
C TYR A 74 11.51 6.68 18.95
N THR A 75 11.86 5.48 19.41
CA THR A 75 13.11 5.18 20.12
C THR A 75 13.83 3.97 19.53
N GLY A 76 15.09 3.77 19.91
CA GLY A 76 15.91 2.66 19.42
C GLY A 76 16.50 2.91 18.03
N VAL A 77 17.16 1.89 17.47
CA VAL A 77 17.82 1.98 16.16
C VAL A 77 16.77 1.77 15.07
N GLN A 78 16.27 2.88 14.52
CA GLN A 78 15.22 2.92 13.50
C GLN A 78 15.68 3.82 12.35
N PRO A 79 16.40 3.30 11.34
CA PRO A 79 17.04 4.13 10.31
C PRO A 79 16.06 5.01 9.54
N MET A 80 14.85 4.49 9.33
CA MET A 80 13.76 5.15 8.63
C MET A 80 12.71 5.76 9.58
N GLY A 81 13.01 5.79 10.87
CA GLY A 81 12.14 6.28 11.95
C GLY A 81 11.54 7.63 11.64
N LEU A 82 12.37 8.60 11.22
CA LEU A 82 11.92 9.96 10.92
C LEU A 82 10.86 10.02 9.80
N LEU A 83 10.78 9.03 8.91
CA LEU A 83 9.78 9.01 7.82
C LEU A 83 8.47 8.36 8.26
N TRP A 84 8.53 7.14 8.80
CA TRP A 84 7.31 6.41 9.15
C TRP A 84 6.63 6.95 10.42
N SER A 85 7.38 7.62 11.30
CA SER A 85 6.84 8.14 12.57
C SER A 85 6.23 9.53 12.46
N MET A 86 6.18 10.13 11.27
CA MET A 86 5.60 11.46 11.11
C MET A 86 4.13 11.47 11.51
N ARG A 87 3.72 12.54 12.18
CA ARG A 87 2.33 12.74 12.62
C ARG A 87 1.85 14.11 12.14
N PRO A 88 0.56 14.23 11.79
CA PRO A 88 -0.06 15.52 11.53
C PRO A 88 -0.31 16.26 12.84
N ASP A 89 -0.30 17.59 12.81
CA ASP A 89 -0.70 18.39 13.98
C ASP A 89 -2.20 18.26 14.28
N THR A 90 -2.99 17.85 13.28
CA THR A 90 -4.43 17.60 13.40
C THR A 90 -4.72 16.11 13.51
N LEU A 91 -5.52 15.71 14.49
CA LEU A 91 -5.94 14.32 14.68
C LEU A 91 -6.66 13.73 13.45
N HIS A 92 -6.56 12.41 13.32
CA HIS A 92 -7.28 11.61 12.33
C HIS A 92 -7.04 12.02 10.86
N LYS A 93 -5.81 12.47 10.55
CA LYS A 93 -5.38 12.75 9.18
C LYS A 93 -4.44 11.66 8.68
N MET A 94 -4.82 11.07 7.55
CA MET A 94 -3.97 10.16 6.80
C MET A 94 -3.12 10.96 5.81
N PHE A 95 -1.84 10.58 5.70
CA PHE A 95 -0.91 11.18 4.75
C PHE A 95 -1.34 10.86 3.31
N THR A 96 -1.65 11.90 2.51
CA THR A 96 -2.10 11.72 1.13
C THR A 96 -0.95 11.87 0.14
N LYS A 97 -0.57 10.77 -0.50
CA LYS A 97 0.36 10.76 -1.65
C LYS A 97 -0.15 9.80 -2.73
N THR A 98 -1.02 10.29 -3.60
CA THR A 98 -1.69 9.49 -4.65
C THR A 98 -1.24 9.87 -6.07
N CYS A 99 -0.79 11.10 -6.31
CA CYS A 99 -0.34 11.54 -7.63
C CYS A 99 1.16 11.24 -7.83
N SER A 100 1.50 10.59 -8.95
CA SER A 100 2.88 10.20 -9.23
C SER A 100 3.73 11.30 -9.90
N LEU A 101 3.10 12.39 -10.36
CA LEU A 101 3.75 13.45 -11.15
C LEU A 101 4.77 14.29 -10.36
N ASN A 102 4.53 14.47 -9.06
CA ASN A 102 5.39 15.30 -8.22
C ASN A 102 6.10 14.45 -7.16
N PRO A 103 7.38 14.71 -6.84
CA PRO A 103 8.01 14.06 -5.69
C PRO A 103 7.35 14.47 -4.38
N GLN A 104 7.43 13.60 -3.37
CA GLN A 104 7.23 14.01 -1.99
C GLN A 104 8.51 14.67 -1.47
N VAL A 105 8.43 15.92 -1.06
CA VAL A 105 9.57 16.64 -0.46
C VAL A 105 9.57 16.42 1.05
N VAL A 106 10.71 16.01 1.59
CA VAL A 106 10.95 15.86 3.03
C VAL A 106 12.13 16.73 3.44
N LYS A 107 11.88 17.65 4.37
CA LYS A 107 12.93 18.50 4.96
C LYS A 107 13.41 17.89 6.26
N PHE A 108 14.71 17.63 6.35
CA PHE A 108 15.40 17.17 7.54
C PHE A 108 16.20 18.32 8.15
N SER A 109 16.22 18.39 9.47
CA SER A 109 16.98 19.43 10.19
C SER A 109 17.54 18.89 11.50
N VAL A 110 18.71 19.40 11.90
CA VAL A 110 19.39 19.11 13.16
C VAL A 110 19.32 20.35 14.03
N HIS A 111 18.94 20.17 15.29
CA HIS A 111 18.77 21.25 16.27
C HIS A 111 19.58 20.96 17.54
N GLU A 112 20.14 22.00 18.15
CA GLU A 112 20.66 21.95 19.52
C GLU A 112 19.52 21.77 20.54
N GLU A 113 19.85 21.39 21.77
CA GLU A 113 18.87 21.29 22.87
C GLU A 113 18.15 22.63 23.12
N GLU A 114 18.88 23.75 22.99
CA GLU A 114 18.34 25.11 23.13
C GLU A 114 17.49 25.55 21.91
N GLY A 115 17.33 24.69 20.89
CA GLY A 115 16.46 24.89 19.74
C GLY A 115 17.10 25.58 18.53
N GLY A 116 18.37 25.98 18.61
CA GLY A 116 19.12 26.52 17.48
C GLY A 116 19.31 25.49 16.37
N MET A 117 18.93 25.83 15.13
CA MET A 117 19.12 24.93 13.99
C MET A 117 20.60 24.93 13.55
N LEU A 118 21.19 23.73 13.49
CA LEU A 118 22.60 23.52 13.15
C LEU A 118 22.82 23.24 11.66
N ALA A 119 21.93 22.45 11.07
CA ALA A 119 22.01 22.04 9.67
C ALA A 119 20.64 21.60 9.15
N GLU A 120 20.44 21.70 7.84
CA GLU A 120 19.28 21.17 7.15
C GLU A 120 19.66 20.52 5.83
N ALA A 121 18.80 19.62 5.36
CA ALA A 121 18.92 18.94 4.08
C ALA A 121 17.52 18.52 3.60
N THR A 122 17.34 18.48 2.28
CA THR A 122 16.06 18.09 1.67
C THR A 122 16.22 16.78 0.90
N ASN A 123 15.24 15.89 1.03
CA ASN A 123 15.10 14.69 0.20
C ASN A 123 13.82 14.79 -0.65
N GLU A 124 13.95 14.48 -1.94
CA GLU A 124 12.81 14.26 -2.83
C GLU A 124 12.57 12.76 -3.01
N ARG A 125 11.35 12.32 -2.71
CA ARG A 125 10.93 10.92 -2.79
C ARG A 125 10.01 10.72 -3.98
N LEU A 126 10.53 10.08 -5.02
CA LEU A 126 9.89 9.87 -6.32
C LEU A 126 8.96 8.66 -6.29
N LEU A 127 7.81 8.74 -6.96
CA LEU A 127 6.94 7.58 -7.20
C LEU A 127 7.24 6.91 -8.55
N VAL A 128 7.71 7.68 -9.53
CA VAL A 128 8.05 7.21 -10.87
C VAL A 128 9.56 7.14 -11.00
N GLY A 129 10.09 5.94 -11.27
CA GLY A 129 11.52 5.72 -11.52
C GLY A 129 11.96 6.21 -12.90
N ASP A 130 13.27 6.38 -13.05
CA ASP A 130 13.86 6.85 -14.30
C ASP A 130 13.44 5.96 -15.49
N GLY A 131 12.90 6.57 -16.54
CA GLY A 131 12.47 5.88 -17.77
C GLY A 131 11.13 5.14 -17.69
N VAL A 132 10.44 5.12 -16.53
CA VAL A 132 9.07 4.59 -16.45
C VAL A 132 8.11 5.52 -17.19
N ILE A 133 7.33 4.97 -18.12
CA ILE A 133 6.34 5.71 -18.89
C ILE A 133 5.01 5.68 -18.16
N ARG A 134 4.48 6.86 -17.81
CA ARG A 134 3.13 7.06 -17.30
C ARG A 134 2.19 7.47 -18.43
N ARG A 135 1.12 6.71 -18.67
CA ARG A 135 0.09 7.02 -19.67
C ARG A 135 -1.31 6.96 -19.06
N PRO A 136 -2.02 8.09 -18.92
CA PRO A 136 -3.45 8.08 -18.62
C PRO A 136 -4.22 7.23 -19.65
N VAL A 137 -5.16 6.41 -19.19
CA VAL A 137 -5.95 5.51 -20.02
C VAL A 137 -7.42 5.91 -19.93
N LYS A 138 -7.98 6.19 -21.11
CA LYS A 138 -9.39 6.42 -21.37
C LYS A 138 -9.78 5.59 -22.59
N ASP A 139 -10.04 4.31 -22.36
CA ASP A 139 -10.30 3.31 -23.41
C ASP A 139 -11.54 2.49 -23.01
N GLY A 140 -12.59 2.52 -23.83
CA GLY A 140 -13.88 1.94 -23.46
C GLY A 140 -14.38 2.48 -22.12
N ASN A 141 -14.74 1.57 -21.21
CA ASN A 141 -15.16 1.92 -19.86
C ASN A 141 -13.98 2.22 -18.91
N ILE A 142 -12.75 1.83 -19.29
CA ILE A 142 -11.56 1.92 -18.44
C ILE A 142 -11.20 3.37 -18.16
N ARG A 143 -11.02 3.70 -16.88
CA ARG A 143 -10.46 4.97 -16.40
C ARG A 143 -9.34 4.69 -15.42
N GLY A 144 -8.12 5.03 -15.81
CA GLY A 144 -6.95 4.68 -15.03
C GLY A 144 -5.66 5.26 -15.58
N VAL A 145 -4.54 4.73 -15.09
CA VAL A 145 -3.21 5.12 -15.56
C VAL A 145 -2.37 3.85 -15.70
N LEU A 146 -1.79 3.69 -16.90
CA LEU A 146 -0.85 2.63 -17.21
C LEU A 146 0.58 3.13 -16.94
N PHE A 147 1.34 2.33 -16.19
CA PHE A 147 2.76 2.51 -15.99
C PHE A 147 3.53 1.40 -16.70
N THR A 148 4.47 1.77 -17.54
CA THR A 148 5.30 0.84 -18.32
C THR A 148 6.76 1.00 -17.92
N PRO A 149 7.46 -0.08 -17.49
CA PRO A 149 8.88 -0.02 -17.16
C PRO A 149 9.76 0.38 -18.36
N PRO A 150 10.96 0.94 -18.10
CA PRO A 150 11.97 1.12 -19.14
C PRO A 150 12.51 -0.24 -19.63
N GLY A 151 13.04 -0.26 -20.86
CA GLY A 151 13.59 -1.47 -21.49
C GLY A 151 12.63 -2.15 -22.47
N GLU A 152 13.12 -3.17 -23.17
CA GLU A 152 12.38 -3.84 -24.26
C GLU A 152 11.25 -4.75 -23.78
N GLY A 153 11.32 -5.23 -22.53
CA GLY A 153 10.43 -6.28 -22.03
C GLY A 153 10.78 -7.67 -22.59
N PRO A 154 9.85 -8.63 -22.56
CA PRO A 154 8.52 -8.51 -21.95
C PRO A 154 8.57 -8.39 -20.41
N PHE A 155 7.50 -7.86 -19.84
CA PHE A 155 7.30 -7.71 -18.40
C PHE A 155 6.01 -8.42 -17.95
N PRO A 156 5.97 -8.90 -16.69
CA PRO A 156 4.73 -9.31 -16.05
C PRO A 156 3.75 -8.13 -15.93
N ALA A 157 2.47 -8.40 -16.20
CA ALA A 157 1.39 -7.43 -16.11
C ALA A 157 0.61 -7.52 -14.78
N VAL A 158 0.25 -6.38 -14.20
CA VAL A 158 -0.52 -6.30 -12.94
C VAL A 158 -1.66 -5.28 -13.07
N LEU A 159 -2.86 -5.68 -12.65
CA LEU A 159 -4.00 -4.81 -12.40
C LEU A 159 -4.00 -4.39 -10.92
N ASP A 160 -3.88 -3.10 -10.67
CA ASP A 160 -3.87 -2.51 -9.33
C ASP A 160 -5.26 -1.97 -8.96
N LEU A 161 -5.88 -2.61 -7.97
CA LEU A 161 -7.16 -2.20 -7.40
C LEU A 161 -6.91 -1.58 -6.03
N TYR A 162 -7.00 -0.26 -5.96
CA TYR A 162 -6.85 0.45 -4.69
C TYR A 162 -8.18 0.51 -3.90
N THR A 163 -8.18 1.26 -2.79
CA THR A 163 -9.29 1.30 -1.84
C THR A 163 -10.57 1.94 -2.41
N PHE A 164 -11.71 1.65 -1.77
CA PHE A 164 -13.05 2.14 -2.13
C PHE A 164 -13.31 3.61 -1.78
N SER A 165 -12.28 4.43 -1.54
CA SER A 165 -12.43 5.83 -1.12
C SER A 165 -12.83 6.79 -2.26
N GLY A 166 -12.82 6.31 -3.50
CA GLY A 166 -13.10 7.08 -4.71
C GLY A 166 -11.87 7.86 -5.18
N GLY A 167 -11.71 7.98 -6.50
CA GLY A 167 -10.50 8.51 -7.11
C GLY A 167 -9.43 7.45 -7.38
N LEU A 168 -8.33 7.89 -7.98
CA LEU A 168 -7.24 7.04 -8.45
C LEU A 168 -6.01 7.23 -7.56
N SER A 169 -5.39 6.13 -7.13
CA SER A 169 -4.05 6.16 -6.51
C SER A 169 -3.04 5.56 -7.46
N GLU A 170 -2.00 6.34 -7.77
CA GLU A 170 -0.91 5.93 -8.63
C GLU A 170 0.30 5.42 -7.83
N LYS A 171 0.31 5.59 -6.50
CA LYS A 171 1.47 5.29 -5.65
C LYS A 171 1.95 3.85 -5.80
N ARG A 172 1.06 2.87 -5.61
CA ARG A 172 1.44 1.45 -5.66
C ARG A 172 1.82 1.01 -7.08
N ALA A 173 1.02 1.39 -8.07
CA ALA A 173 1.29 1.06 -9.48
C ALA A 173 2.60 1.64 -10.02
N SER A 174 2.87 2.93 -9.78
CA SER A 174 4.09 3.59 -10.25
C SER A 174 5.36 3.01 -9.60
N LEU A 175 5.30 2.68 -8.31
CA LEU A 175 6.39 2.03 -7.61
C LEU A 175 6.61 0.61 -8.13
N LEU A 176 5.57 -0.20 -8.33
CA LEU A 176 5.71 -1.52 -8.95
C LEU A 176 6.29 -1.43 -10.37
N ALA A 177 5.88 -0.45 -11.18
CA ALA A 177 6.45 -0.29 -12.52
C ALA A 177 7.95 0.02 -12.51
N SER A 178 8.42 0.74 -11.49
CA SER A 178 9.84 0.97 -11.23
C SER A 178 10.59 -0.29 -10.79
N ARG A 179 9.89 -1.41 -10.59
CA ARG A 179 10.41 -2.73 -10.23
C ARG A 179 10.21 -3.79 -11.31
N GLY A 180 9.86 -3.37 -12.54
CA GLY A 180 9.82 -4.24 -13.73
C GLY A 180 8.46 -4.86 -14.04
N PHE A 181 7.36 -4.21 -13.66
CA PHE A 181 5.99 -4.67 -13.95
C PHE A 181 5.26 -3.68 -14.84
N VAL A 182 4.50 -4.13 -15.84
CA VAL A 182 3.51 -3.27 -16.50
C VAL A 182 2.29 -3.21 -15.59
N VAL A 183 1.94 -2.02 -15.09
CA VAL A 183 0.87 -1.89 -14.09
C VAL A 183 -0.20 -0.93 -14.55
N LEU A 184 -1.45 -1.40 -14.59
CA LEU A 184 -2.62 -0.56 -14.77
C LEU A 184 -3.31 -0.37 -13.43
N THR A 185 -3.33 0.86 -12.91
CA THR A 185 -4.22 1.24 -11.81
C THR A 185 -5.51 1.79 -12.38
N VAL A 186 -6.65 1.36 -11.84
CA VAL A 186 -7.98 1.77 -12.30
C VAL A 186 -8.78 2.42 -11.19
N ALA A 187 -9.59 3.42 -11.56
CA ALA A 187 -10.58 3.99 -10.66
C ALA A 187 -11.84 3.12 -10.68
N LEU A 188 -12.53 3.03 -9.54
CA LEU A 188 -13.83 2.37 -9.47
C LEU A 188 -14.99 3.34 -9.74
N PHE A 189 -14.87 4.58 -9.26
CA PHE A 189 -15.87 5.63 -9.44
C PHE A 189 -15.27 7.01 -9.09
N GLY A 190 -15.97 8.08 -9.47
CA GLY A 190 -15.65 9.47 -9.10
C GLY A 190 -14.32 10.00 -9.64
N HIS A 191 -13.81 9.40 -10.72
CA HIS A 191 -12.61 9.85 -11.43
C HIS A 191 -12.96 10.20 -12.88
N ASP A 192 -12.40 11.29 -13.40
CA ASP A 192 -12.69 11.82 -14.74
C ASP A 192 -14.22 11.99 -14.97
N ASP A 193 -14.77 11.31 -15.98
CA ASP A 193 -16.18 11.33 -16.37
C ASP A 193 -17.03 10.25 -15.67
N MET A 194 -16.45 9.48 -14.75
CA MET A 194 -17.19 8.46 -14.00
C MET A 194 -18.18 9.09 -13.02
N ALA A 195 -19.28 8.37 -12.77
CA ALA A 195 -20.25 8.74 -11.75
C ALA A 195 -19.59 8.93 -10.38
N LYS A 196 -20.00 9.98 -9.64
CA LYS A 196 -19.45 10.28 -8.30
C LYS A 196 -19.80 9.24 -7.24
N ASN A 197 -20.87 8.48 -7.46
CA ASN A 197 -21.33 7.40 -6.59
C ASN A 197 -21.84 6.26 -7.49
N ILE A 198 -21.72 5.03 -7.00
CA ILE A 198 -22.21 3.82 -7.66
C ILE A 198 -23.10 3.03 -6.70
N LYS A 199 -24.05 2.28 -7.24
CA LYS A 199 -24.98 1.42 -6.46
C LYS A 199 -24.67 -0.06 -6.56
N GLU A 200 -23.82 -0.42 -7.51
CA GLU A 200 -23.46 -1.78 -7.88
C GLU A 200 -22.09 -1.75 -8.57
N VAL A 201 -21.43 -2.89 -8.62
CA VAL A 201 -20.16 -3.08 -9.34
C VAL A 201 -20.37 -4.14 -10.41
N HIS A 202 -19.77 -3.94 -11.59
CA HIS A 202 -19.84 -4.87 -12.71
C HIS A 202 -18.47 -5.48 -12.98
N LEU A 203 -18.37 -6.81 -13.03
CA LEU A 203 -17.12 -7.51 -13.35
C LEU A 203 -16.65 -7.25 -14.77
N ASP A 204 -17.56 -6.94 -15.69
CA ASP A 204 -17.31 -6.62 -17.09
C ASP A 204 -16.24 -5.51 -17.23
N TYR A 205 -16.25 -4.53 -16.31
CA TYR A 205 -15.24 -3.46 -16.24
C TYR A 205 -13.82 -3.99 -16.05
N PHE A 206 -13.65 -4.99 -15.17
CA PHE A 206 -12.34 -5.57 -14.89
C PHE A 206 -11.92 -6.56 -15.97
N GLU A 207 -12.87 -7.26 -16.59
CA GLU A 207 -12.61 -8.09 -17.77
C GLU A 207 -12.05 -7.26 -18.93
N GLU A 208 -12.66 -6.10 -19.21
CA GLU A 208 -12.15 -5.12 -20.18
C GLU A 208 -10.73 -4.66 -19.82
N ALA A 209 -10.47 -4.34 -18.54
CA ALA A 209 -9.16 -3.89 -18.06
C ALA A 209 -8.08 -4.97 -18.21
N ILE A 210 -8.39 -6.23 -17.92
CA ILE A 210 -7.48 -7.37 -18.10
C ILE A 210 -7.17 -7.56 -19.59
N ALA A 211 -8.20 -7.54 -20.44
CA ALA A 211 -8.05 -7.67 -21.89
C ALA A 211 -7.20 -6.53 -22.49
N PHE A 212 -7.40 -5.30 -22.01
CA PHE A 212 -6.57 -4.14 -22.38
C PHE A 212 -5.12 -4.34 -21.95
N LEU A 213 -4.88 -4.77 -20.71
CA LEU A 213 -3.54 -4.92 -20.16
C LEU A 213 -2.74 -6.01 -20.89
N LYS A 214 -3.38 -7.12 -21.27
CA LYS A 214 -2.77 -8.19 -22.06
C LYS A 214 -2.36 -7.78 -23.48
N LYS A 215 -2.95 -6.72 -24.03
CA LYS A 215 -2.66 -6.23 -25.39
C LYS A 215 -1.49 -5.24 -25.47
N GLN A 216 -0.85 -4.90 -24.35
CA GLN A 216 0.24 -3.91 -24.35
C GLN A 216 1.53 -4.51 -24.90
N ASP A 217 2.26 -3.76 -25.74
CA ASP A 217 3.42 -4.22 -26.53
C ASP A 217 4.60 -4.79 -25.72
N LYS A 218 4.62 -4.58 -24.40
CA LYS A 218 5.67 -5.08 -23.50
C LYS A 218 5.18 -6.10 -22.47
N VAL A 219 3.96 -6.62 -22.60
CA VAL A 219 3.43 -7.65 -21.71
C VAL A 219 3.69 -9.02 -22.32
N GLY A 220 4.40 -9.89 -21.60
CA GLY A 220 4.68 -11.26 -22.06
C GLY A 220 4.02 -12.36 -21.24
N SER A 221 3.34 -12.01 -20.15
CA SER A 221 2.65 -12.99 -19.33
C SER A 221 1.29 -13.33 -19.96
N LYS A 222 0.98 -14.64 -20.04
CA LYS A 222 -0.32 -15.12 -20.56
C LYS A 222 -1.49 -14.70 -19.66
N ALA A 223 -1.20 -14.59 -18.37
CA ALA A 223 -2.11 -14.17 -17.32
C ALA A 223 -1.60 -12.89 -16.65
N VAL A 224 -2.47 -12.19 -15.94
CA VAL A 224 -2.13 -10.98 -15.19
C VAL A 224 -2.14 -11.23 -13.69
N GLY A 225 -1.40 -10.43 -12.94
CA GLY A 225 -1.56 -10.28 -11.50
C GLY A 225 -2.70 -9.33 -11.18
N VAL A 226 -3.39 -9.53 -10.07
CA VAL A 226 -4.32 -8.57 -9.48
C VAL A 226 -3.86 -8.28 -8.07
N ILE A 227 -3.65 -7.01 -7.73
CA ILE A 227 -3.29 -6.58 -6.38
C ILE A 227 -4.39 -5.70 -5.79
N SER A 228 -4.75 -5.97 -4.55
CA SER A 228 -5.87 -5.32 -3.88
C SER A 228 -5.58 -5.01 -2.42
N ILE A 229 -6.33 -4.07 -1.86
CA ILE A 229 -6.35 -3.77 -0.43
C ILE A 229 -7.76 -3.41 0.05
N SER A 230 -8.11 -3.83 1.27
CA SER A 230 -9.38 -3.46 1.92
C SER A 230 -10.58 -3.94 1.09
N LYS A 231 -11.60 -3.10 0.90
CA LYS A 231 -12.78 -3.37 0.08
C LYS A 231 -12.47 -3.93 -1.31
N SER A 232 -11.39 -3.51 -1.97
CA SER A 232 -11.05 -4.07 -3.30
C SER A 232 -10.61 -5.54 -3.26
N GLY A 233 -10.36 -6.09 -2.07
CA GLY A 233 -10.05 -7.50 -1.88
C GLY A 233 -11.18 -8.41 -2.34
N ASP A 234 -12.45 -8.06 -2.07
CA ASP A 234 -13.58 -8.87 -2.55
C ASP A 234 -13.73 -8.84 -4.08
N LEU A 235 -13.41 -7.71 -4.71
CA LEU A 235 -13.35 -7.57 -6.16
C LEU A 235 -12.23 -8.42 -6.74
N ALA A 236 -11.04 -8.40 -6.15
CA ALA A 236 -9.91 -9.21 -6.62
C ALA A 236 -10.18 -10.72 -6.51
N LEU A 237 -10.81 -11.17 -5.42
CA LEU A 237 -11.26 -12.56 -5.29
C LEU A 237 -12.32 -12.91 -6.33
N SER A 238 -13.27 -11.99 -6.59
CA SER A 238 -14.33 -12.21 -7.57
C SER A 238 -13.80 -12.23 -9.00
N ILE A 239 -12.82 -11.38 -9.32
CA ILE A 239 -12.08 -11.39 -10.59
C ILE A 239 -11.39 -12.74 -10.76
N ALA A 240 -10.63 -13.19 -9.76
CA ALA A 240 -9.91 -14.47 -9.81
C ALA A 240 -10.84 -15.69 -9.95
N SER A 241 -12.06 -15.61 -9.43
CA SER A 241 -13.02 -16.72 -9.39
C SER A 241 -13.92 -16.81 -10.63
N ASN A 242 -14.07 -15.71 -11.39
CA ASN A 242 -15.07 -15.62 -12.46
C ASN A 242 -14.50 -15.17 -13.81
N LEU A 243 -13.31 -14.57 -13.85
CA LEU A 243 -12.69 -14.07 -15.08
C LEU A 243 -11.48 -14.94 -15.48
N PRO A 244 -11.23 -15.13 -16.79
CA PRO A 244 -10.07 -15.86 -17.27
C PRO A 244 -8.77 -15.07 -17.07
N ASP A 245 -7.63 -15.75 -17.28
CA ASP A 245 -6.31 -15.13 -17.38
C ASP A 245 -5.81 -14.38 -16.13
N VAL A 246 -6.28 -14.78 -14.94
CA VAL A 246 -5.76 -14.30 -13.65
C VAL A 246 -4.77 -15.31 -13.08
N GLY A 247 -3.48 -14.94 -13.07
CA GLY A 247 -2.40 -15.86 -12.67
C GLY A 247 -2.04 -15.74 -11.19
N VAL A 248 -2.12 -14.54 -10.64
CA VAL A 248 -1.79 -14.25 -9.24
C VAL A 248 -2.76 -13.22 -8.68
N THR A 249 -3.27 -13.45 -7.48
CA THR A 249 -4.12 -12.52 -6.73
C THR A 249 -3.48 -12.21 -5.39
N VAL A 250 -3.01 -10.96 -5.23
CA VAL A 250 -2.51 -10.42 -3.98
C VAL A 250 -3.68 -9.76 -3.24
N TRP A 251 -4.09 -10.38 -2.14
CA TRP A 251 -5.19 -9.93 -1.29
C TRP A 251 -4.62 -9.38 0.02
N ILE A 252 -4.85 -8.10 0.29
CA ILE A 252 -4.33 -7.42 1.50
C ILE A 252 -5.50 -6.92 2.33
N ASN A 253 -5.68 -7.48 3.52
CA ASN A 253 -6.68 -7.04 4.50
C ASN A 253 -8.10 -6.86 3.91
N GLY A 254 -8.52 -7.76 3.03
CA GLY A 254 -9.85 -7.73 2.44
C GLY A 254 -10.92 -8.42 3.31
N CYS A 255 -12.10 -8.62 2.71
CA CYS A 255 -13.13 -9.53 3.22
C CYS A 255 -13.23 -10.78 2.33
N SER A 256 -13.68 -11.91 2.89
CA SER A 256 -13.94 -13.16 2.16
C SER A 256 -15.31 -13.18 1.44
N ALA A 257 -16.10 -12.14 1.61
CA ALA A 257 -17.44 -11.96 1.04
C ALA A 257 -17.54 -10.63 0.29
N ASN A 258 -18.48 -10.55 -0.65
CA ASN A 258 -18.76 -9.33 -1.40
C ASN A 258 -19.45 -8.29 -0.50
N THR A 259 -18.75 -7.22 -0.14
CA THR A 259 -19.23 -6.22 0.84
C THR A 259 -19.86 -4.99 0.20
N VAL A 260 -20.84 -4.37 0.89
CA VAL A 260 -21.43 -3.04 0.63
C VAL A 260 -22.22 -2.85 -0.67
N LEU A 261 -21.68 -3.26 -1.83
CA LEU A 261 -22.33 -3.12 -3.14
C LEU A 261 -22.56 -4.49 -3.77
N PRO A 262 -23.75 -4.76 -4.33
CA PRO A 262 -23.98 -5.99 -5.08
C PRO A 262 -23.06 -6.06 -6.30
N LEU A 263 -22.64 -7.28 -6.64
CA LEU A 263 -21.75 -7.56 -7.75
C LEU A 263 -22.54 -8.21 -8.90
N TYR A 264 -22.36 -7.64 -10.09
CA TYR A 264 -22.98 -8.09 -11.32
C TYR A 264 -21.92 -8.58 -12.31
N TYR A 265 -22.32 -9.51 -13.17
CA TYR A 265 -21.57 -9.90 -14.35
C TYR A 265 -22.55 -10.26 -15.47
N ASN A 266 -22.30 -9.77 -16.69
CA ASN A 266 -23.20 -10.00 -17.83
C ASN A 266 -24.68 -9.66 -17.51
N LYS A 267 -24.89 -8.49 -16.87
CA LYS A 267 -26.21 -7.97 -16.45
C LYS A 267 -26.95 -8.79 -15.38
N SER A 268 -26.35 -9.86 -14.86
CA SER A 268 -26.94 -10.69 -13.80
C SER A 268 -26.23 -10.43 -12.48
N GLN A 269 -26.98 -10.31 -11.39
CA GLN A 269 -26.39 -10.25 -10.05
C GLN A 269 -25.78 -11.61 -9.72
N ILE A 270 -24.48 -11.66 -9.48
CA ILE A 270 -23.76 -12.90 -9.14
C ILE A 270 -23.50 -13.02 -7.64
N LEU A 271 -23.36 -11.90 -6.92
CA LEU A 271 -23.21 -11.87 -5.47
C LEU A 271 -24.01 -10.71 -4.86
N PRO A 272 -24.87 -10.97 -3.84
CA PRO A 272 -25.45 -9.90 -3.04
C PRO A 272 -24.38 -9.20 -2.18
N ALA A 273 -24.74 -8.04 -1.61
CA ALA A 273 -23.87 -7.31 -0.70
C ALA A 273 -23.98 -7.83 0.74
N LEU A 274 -22.85 -8.13 1.36
CA LEU A 274 -22.72 -8.25 2.80
C LEU A 274 -22.83 -6.85 3.41
N MET A 275 -23.87 -6.68 4.19
CA MET A 275 -24.18 -5.42 4.86
C MET A 275 -23.45 -5.31 6.21
N PHE A 276 -23.56 -4.13 6.81
CA PHE A 276 -22.95 -3.79 8.08
C PHE A 276 -23.95 -3.07 8.97
N ASP A 277 -23.70 -3.13 10.27
CA ASP A 277 -24.50 -2.52 11.33
C ASP A 277 -23.68 -1.42 12.04
N PRO A 278 -23.92 -0.14 11.71
CA PRO A 278 -23.19 0.98 12.31
C PRO A 278 -23.41 1.12 13.82
N SER A 279 -24.46 0.51 14.39
CA SER A 279 -24.72 0.58 15.83
C SER A 279 -23.67 -0.18 16.65
N ARG A 280 -22.91 -1.09 16.00
CA ARG A 280 -21.80 -1.86 16.60
C ARG A 280 -20.48 -1.11 16.65
N MET A 281 -20.43 0.13 16.17
CA MET A 281 -19.23 0.96 16.29
C MET A 281 -18.98 1.34 17.75
N ILE A 282 -17.75 1.15 18.22
CA ILE A 282 -17.37 1.42 19.60
C ILE A 282 -16.62 2.77 19.66
N PRO A 283 -17.10 3.78 20.41
CA PRO A 283 -16.39 5.03 20.58
C PRO A 283 -15.10 4.82 21.39
N THR A 284 -14.10 5.67 21.16
CA THR A 284 -12.82 5.63 21.88
C THR A 284 -12.45 7.00 22.42
N ASP A 285 -11.56 7.04 23.41
CA ASP A 285 -11.08 8.29 24.02
C ASP A 285 -10.39 9.24 23.03
N SER A 286 -9.93 8.71 21.88
CA SER A 286 -9.32 9.51 20.82
C SER A 286 -10.32 10.35 20.02
N GLY A 287 -11.63 10.10 20.16
CA GLY A 287 -12.68 10.69 19.31
C GLY A 287 -12.94 9.91 18.01
N ALA A 288 -12.14 8.90 17.69
CA ALA A 288 -12.42 7.94 16.63
C ALA A 288 -13.23 6.74 17.12
N PHE A 289 -13.76 5.96 16.18
CA PHE A 289 -14.54 4.76 16.43
C PHE A 289 -13.75 3.49 16.04
N ASN A 290 -13.85 2.44 16.84
CA ASN A 290 -13.48 1.10 16.42
C ASN A 290 -14.65 0.50 15.63
N CYS A 291 -14.41 0.16 14.36
CA CYS A 291 -15.42 -0.41 13.47
C CYS A 291 -15.23 -1.91 13.17
N LYS A 292 -14.29 -2.59 13.85
CA LYS A 292 -13.95 -4.00 13.60
C LYS A 292 -15.15 -4.95 13.52
N TYR A 293 -16.18 -4.67 14.31
CA TYR A 293 -17.33 -5.57 14.51
C TYR A 293 -18.60 -5.14 13.76
N VAL A 294 -18.53 -4.13 12.87
CA VAL A 294 -19.72 -3.62 12.17
C VAL A 294 -20.19 -4.55 11.06
N MET A 295 -19.28 -5.28 10.41
CA MET A 295 -19.65 -6.19 9.33
C MET A 295 -20.53 -7.32 9.84
N HIS A 296 -21.59 -7.67 9.10
CA HIS A 296 -22.33 -8.88 9.38
C HIS A 296 -21.42 -10.11 9.22
N ASN A 297 -21.71 -11.18 9.96
CA ASN A 297 -20.94 -12.41 9.87
C ASN A 297 -21.21 -13.07 8.49
N PRO A 298 -20.19 -13.18 7.60
CA PRO A 298 -20.39 -13.77 6.28
C PRO A 298 -20.67 -15.29 6.33
N LEU A 299 -20.39 -15.95 7.45
CA LEU A 299 -20.63 -17.39 7.63
C LEU A 299 -22.02 -17.71 8.19
N ALA A 300 -22.77 -16.71 8.67
CA ALA A 300 -24.15 -16.90 9.10
C ALA A 300 -25.04 -17.32 7.91
N GLU A 301 -25.99 -18.24 8.12
CA GLU A 301 -26.80 -18.84 7.05
C GLU A 301 -27.42 -17.80 6.10
N GLU A 302 -27.96 -16.71 6.66
CA GLU A 302 -28.59 -15.62 5.93
C GLU A 302 -27.62 -14.82 5.04
N ASN A 303 -26.31 -14.86 5.34
CA ASN A 303 -25.28 -14.10 4.62
C ASN A 303 -24.40 -14.99 3.72
N LYS A 304 -24.51 -16.32 3.79
CA LYS A 304 -23.64 -17.24 3.02
C LYS A 304 -23.65 -16.99 1.52
N ALA A 305 -24.75 -16.46 0.97
CA ALA A 305 -24.85 -16.10 -0.45
C ALA A 305 -23.86 -14.99 -0.87
N THR A 306 -23.31 -14.23 0.07
CA THR A 306 -22.32 -13.17 -0.17
C THR A 306 -20.89 -13.71 -0.30
N LEU A 307 -20.64 -14.97 0.11
CA LEU A 307 -19.31 -15.57 0.10
C LEU A 307 -18.80 -15.77 -1.33
N ILE A 308 -17.56 -15.35 -1.57
CA ILE A 308 -16.95 -15.43 -2.90
C ILE A 308 -16.45 -16.87 -3.12
N PRO A 309 -16.76 -17.50 -4.27
CA PRO A 309 -16.41 -18.89 -4.54
C PRO A 309 -14.97 -19.05 -5.03
N ILE A 310 -14.01 -18.73 -4.15
CA ILE A 310 -12.57 -18.71 -4.47
C ILE A 310 -11.99 -20.07 -4.87
N GLU A 311 -12.66 -21.17 -4.54
CA GLU A 311 -12.32 -22.52 -5.01
C GLU A 311 -12.38 -22.66 -6.54
N ARG A 312 -13.14 -21.77 -7.22
CA ARG A 312 -13.24 -21.73 -8.68
C ARG A 312 -12.00 -21.11 -9.33
N ALA A 313 -11.22 -20.34 -8.57
CA ALA A 313 -10.02 -19.71 -9.11
C ALA A 313 -8.94 -20.75 -9.44
N GLU A 314 -8.32 -20.57 -10.60
CA GLU A 314 -7.18 -21.36 -11.05
C GLU A 314 -5.85 -20.73 -10.65
N GLY A 315 -5.79 -19.39 -10.66
CA GLY A 315 -4.62 -18.59 -10.30
C GLY A 315 -4.21 -18.72 -8.83
N ARG A 316 -2.99 -18.28 -8.52
CA ARG A 316 -2.40 -18.39 -7.19
C ARG A 316 -2.79 -17.23 -6.28
N PHE A 317 -2.96 -17.47 -4.99
CA PHE A 317 -3.23 -16.41 -4.01
C PHE A 317 -2.00 -16.09 -3.16
N LEU A 318 -1.80 -14.80 -2.88
CA LEU A 318 -1.03 -14.35 -1.72
C LEU A 318 -2.02 -13.64 -0.79
N PHE A 319 -2.38 -14.30 0.31
CA PHE A 319 -3.21 -13.72 1.35
C PHE A 319 -2.35 -13.01 2.39
N VAL A 320 -2.72 -11.78 2.71
CA VAL A 320 -2.02 -10.96 3.69
C VAL A 320 -3.04 -10.44 4.70
N ALA A 321 -2.81 -10.76 5.96
CA ALA A 321 -3.63 -10.33 7.07
C ALA A 321 -2.81 -9.58 8.13
N SER A 322 -3.33 -8.44 8.56
CA SER A 322 -2.89 -7.70 9.74
C SER A 322 -3.63 -8.23 10.96
N GLU A 323 -2.92 -8.61 12.03
CA GLU A 323 -3.58 -9.17 13.22
C GLU A 323 -4.26 -8.10 14.08
N ASP A 324 -3.78 -6.86 14.02
CA ASP A 324 -4.38 -5.70 14.69
C ASP A 324 -5.17 -4.83 13.70
N ASP A 325 -5.82 -5.47 12.71
CA ASP A 325 -6.79 -4.79 11.86
C ASP A 325 -8.05 -4.41 12.68
N LEU A 326 -8.31 -3.11 12.74
CA LEU A 326 -9.49 -2.53 13.42
C LEU A 326 -10.59 -2.05 12.46
N ASN A 327 -10.40 -2.21 11.14
CA ASN A 327 -11.46 -2.01 10.16
C ASN A 327 -12.42 -3.21 10.15
N TRP A 328 -11.87 -4.42 10.13
CA TRP A 328 -12.59 -5.70 10.21
C TRP A 328 -11.61 -6.85 10.53
N ASP A 329 -12.12 -8.08 10.70
CA ASP A 329 -11.29 -9.23 11.05
C ASP A 329 -10.66 -9.92 9.83
N SER A 330 -9.64 -9.27 9.24
CA SER A 330 -8.94 -9.81 8.07
C SER A 330 -8.25 -11.15 8.32
N LYS A 331 -7.78 -11.42 9.55
CA LYS A 331 -7.18 -12.72 9.90
C LYS A 331 -8.23 -13.82 9.86
N ALA A 332 -9.38 -13.62 10.50
CA ALA A 332 -10.47 -14.60 10.45
C ALA A 332 -10.96 -14.83 9.01
N TYR A 333 -11.11 -13.77 8.21
CA TYR A 333 -11.46 -13.93 6.79
C TYR A 333 -10.42 -14.73 6.00
N MET A 334 -9.13 -14.48 6.23
CA MET A 334 -8.05 -15.25 5.61
C MET A 334 -8.10 -16.73 6.00
N GLU A 335 -8.23 -17.04 7.30
CA GLU A 335 -8.30 -18.42 7.80
C GLU A 335 -9.48 -19.19 7.17
N ASN A 336 -10.65 -18.55 7.07
CA ASN A 336 -11.82 -19.13 6.41
C ASN A 336 -11.58 -19.41 4.92
N MET A 337 -10.90 -18.50 4.21
CA MET A 337 -10.56 -18.69 2.80
C MET A 337 -9.54 -19.81 2.59
N VAL A 338 -8.51 -19.87 3.43
CA VAL A 338 -7.50 -20.94 3.42
C VAL A 338 -8.16 -22.30 3.65
N GLU A 339 -9.02 -22.42 4.67
CA GLU A 339 -9.75 -23.65 4.95
C GLU A 339 -10.65 -24.04 3.77
N ARG A 340 -11.35 -23.08 3.17
CA ARG A 340 -12.20 -23.33 1.99
C ARG A 340 -11.39 -23.89 0.82
N LEU A 341 -10.22 -23.33 0.52
CA LEU A 341 -9.35 -23.83 -0.54
C LEU A 341 -8.85 -25.25 -0.24
N GLN A 342 -8.37 -25.50 0.99
CA GLN A 342 -7.90 -26.81 1.41
C GLN A 342 -8.98 -27.89 1.32
N ARG A 343 -10.22 -27.60 1.74
CA ARG A 343 -11.37 -28.51 1.62
C ARG A 343 -11.71 -28.86 0.16
N HIS A 344 -11.38 -28.00 -0.79
CA HIS A 344 -11.53 -28.24 -2.22
C HIS A 344 -10.27 -28.78 -2.89
N GLY A 345 -9.27 -29.22 -2.11
CA GLY A 345 -8.03 -29.81 -2.62
C GLY A 345 -7.10 -28.82 -3.32
N LYS A 346 -7.22 -27.52 -3.01
CA LYS A 346 -6.39 -26.46 -3.58
C LYS A 346 -5.23 -26.12 -2.65
N ASP A 347 -4.03 -26.01 -3.22
CA ASP A 347 -2.78 -25.62 -2.55
C ASP A 347 -2.09 -24.42 -3.24
N ASN A 348 -2.79 -23.78 -4.17
CA ASN A 348 -2.34 -22.63 -4.94
C ASN A 348 -2.43 -21.32 -4.13
N PHE A 349 -1.94 -21.30 -2.89
CA PHE A 349 -1.90 -20.10 -2.06
C PHE A 349 -0.69 -20.04 -1.12
N GLU A 350 -0.33 -18.82 -0.74
CA GLU A 350 0.52 -18.51 0.41
C GLU A 350 -0.23 -17.54 1.33
N SER A 351 -0.01 -17.64 2.64
CA SER A 351 -0.59 -16.73 3.64
C SER A 351 0.51 -16.10 4.49
N VAL A 352 0.36 -14.82 4.81
CA VAL A 352 1.25 -14.08 5.70
C VAL A 352 0.42 -13.27 6.70
N CYS A 353 0.72 -13.44 7.98
CA CYS A 353 0.17 -12.63 9.07
C CYS A 353 1.24 -11.67 9.60
N TYR A 354 0.84 -10.44 9.90
CA TYR A 354 1.70 -9.46 10.56
C TYR A 354 1.14 -9.07 11.94
N PRO A 355 1.73 -9.60 13.03
CA PRO A 355 1.42 -9.16 14.37
C PRO A 355 1.71 -7.66 14.54
N GLY A 356 0.78 -6.93 15.15
CA GLY A 356 0.93 -5.48 15.39
C GLY A 356 0.88 -4.61 14.13
N ALA A 357 0.56 -5.17 12.95
CA ALA A 357 0.19 -4.36 11.79
C ALA A 357 -1.30 -4.02 11.81
N GLY A 358 -1.66 -2.92 11.14
CA GLY A 358 -3.02 -2.42 11.02
C GLY A 358 -3.55 -2.55 9.59
N HIS A 359 -4.73 -1.99 9.32
CA HIS A 359 -5.47 -2.19 8.08
C HIS A 359 -4.73 -1.77 6.79
N TYR A 360 -4.07 -0.61 6.79
CA TYR A 360 -3.45 -0.04 5.59
C TYR A 360 -1.98 -0.40 5.43
N LEU A 361 -1.70 -1.60 4.94
CA LEU A 361 -0.33 -1.98 4.53
C LEU A 361 -0.01 -1.41 3.14
N GLU A 362 0.71 -0.30 3.12
CA GLU A 362 1.06 0.46 1.91
C GLU A 362 2.50 0.19 1.43
N PRO A 363 2.90 0.71 0.26
CA PRO A 363 4.31 0.76 -0.09
C PRO A 363 5.13 1.52 0.97
N PRO A 364 6.35 1.05 1.32
CA PRO A 364 7.03 1.42 2.56
C PRO A 364 7.36 2.89 2.74
N TYR A 365 7.68 3.23 3.99
CA TYR A 365 8.24 4.52 4.44
C TYR A 365 7.29 5.72 4.31
N GLY A 366 6.00 5.47 4.12
CA GLY A 366 4.97 6.46 4.39
C GLY A 366 4.74 6.64 5.89
N PRO A 367 4.17 7.78 6.32
CA PRO A 367 3.77 7.95 7.72
C PRO A 367 2.70 6.94 8.15
N TYR A 368 2.93 6.26 9.27
CA TYR A 368 1.95 5.37 9.89
C TYR A 368 0.72 6.17 10.35
N CYS A 369 -0.47 5.63 10.07
CA CYS A 369 -1.74 6.29 10.37
C CYS A 369 -2.65 5.40 11.24
N PRO A 370 -2.75 5.66 12.56
CA PRO A 370 -3.58 4.83 13.46
C PRO A 370 -5.08 5.05 13.25
N SER A 371 -5.48 6.20 12.72
CA SER A 371 -6.88 6.56 12.52
C SER A 371 -7.04 7.67 11.49
N SER A 372 -8.16 7.66 10.75
CA SER A 372 -8.53 8.73 9.83
C SER A 372 -10.02 8.71 9.49
N PHE A 373 -10.49 9.74 8.79
CA PHE A 373 -11.87 9.80 8.31
C PHE A 373 -12.20 8.67 7.33
N HIS A 374 -13.19 7.84 7.66
CA HIS A 374 -13.68 6.79 6.79
C HIS A 374 -14.92 7.27 6.03
N LYS A 375 -14.85 7.32 4.70
CA LYS A 375 -15.91 7.87 3.83
C LYS A 375 -17.26 7.17 4.00
N VAL A 376 -17.28 5.84 4.03
CA VAL A 376 -18.53 5.07 4.24
C VAL A 376 -19.10 5.24 5.65
N ALA A 377 -18.26 5.21 6.69
CA ALA A 377 -18.70 5.42 8.07
C ALA A 377 -19.13 6.87 8.37
N GLY A 378 -18.68 7.84 7.56
CA GLY A 378 -18.94 9.26 7.74
C GLY A 378 -18.26 9.89 8.96
N LYS A 379 -17.28 9.20 9.56
CA LYS A 379 -16.61 9.60 10.81
C LYS A 379 -15.17 9.05 10.88
N PRO A 380 -14.32 9.59 11.77
CA PRO A 380 -13.00 9.00 12.05
C PRO A 380 -13.11 7.58 12.63
N VAL A 381 -12.30 6.66 12.10
CA VAL A 381 -12.20 5.29 12.62
C VAL A 381 -10.75 4.92 12.89
N LEU A 382 -10.56 3.90 13.74
CA LEU A 382 -9.26 3.29 13.98
C LEU A 382 -8.92 2.29 12.87
N TRP A 383 -7.65 2.27 12.48
CA TRP A 383 -7.09 1.30 11.52
C TRP A 383 -6.22 0.24 12.20
N GLY A 384 -5.80 0.52 13.44
CA GLY A 384 -4.98 -0.36 14.26
C GLY A 384 -3.50 -0.38 13.89
N GLY A 385 -2.79 -1.32 14.49
CA GLY A 385 -1.35 -1.49 14.41
C GLY A 385 -0.55 -0.68 15.44
N GLU A 386 0.72 -1.01 15.55
CA GLU A 386 1.76 -0.24 16.24
C GLU A 386 2.76 0.25 15.19
N ALA A 387 3.20 1.50 15.30
CA ALA A 387 3.92 2.18 14.22
C ALA A 387 5.17 1.44 13.74
N THR A 388 5.98 0.90 14.66
CA THR A 388 7.22 0.17 14.36
C THR A 388 6.93 -1.15 13.65
N SER A 389 6.01 -1.94 14.23
CA SER A 389 5.58 -3.25 13.71
C SER A 389 4.92 -3.10 12.34
N HIS A 390 4.09 -2.08 12.18
CA HIS A 390 3.43 -1.74 10.93
C HIS A 390 4.44 -1.34 9.84
N ALA A 391 5.39 -0.45 10.14
CA ALA A 391 6.41 -0.04 9.18
C ALA A 391 7.30 -1.23 8.76
N ALA A 392 7.63 -2.13 9.68
CA ALA A 392 8.37 -3.35 9.37
C ALA A 392 7.56 -4.31 8.47
N ALA A 393 6.25 -4.44 8.73
CA ALA A 393 5.34 -5.25 7.92
C ALA A 393 5.26 -4.74 6.47
N GLU A 394 5.15 -3.42 6.26
CA GLU A 394 5.16 -2.83 4.91
C GLU A 394 6.44 -3.16 4.14
N VAL A 395 7.61 -3.01 4.78
CA VAL A 395 8.91 -3.30 4.15
C VAL A 395 9.01 -4.76 3.73
N HIS A 396 8.62 -5.68 4.61
CA HIS A 396 8.64 -7.11 4.31
C HIS A 396 7.63 -7.46 3.21
N LEU A 397 6.39 -7.00 3.35
CA LEU A 397 5.31 -7.26 2.40
C LEU A 397 5.66 -6.76 1.01
N TRP A 398 6.22 -5.57 0.89
CA TRP A 398 6.56 -4.97 -0.40
C TRP A 398 7.55 -5.83 -1.19
N ARG A 399 8.51 -6.45 -0.51
CA ARG A 399 9.44 -7.41 -1.11
C ARG A 399 8.72 -8.69 -1.52
N LYS A 400 7.90 -9.25 -0.63
CA LYS A 400 7.16 -10.51 -0.86
C LYS A 400 6.20 -10.41 -2.04
N ILE A 401 5.48 -9.28 -2.18
CA ILE A 401 4.59 -9.01 -3.32
C ILE A 401 5.38 -9.11 -4.63
N GLN A 402 6.52 -8.42 -4.72
CA GLN A 402 7.33 -8.42 -5.93
C GLN A 402 7.91 -9.82 -6.24
N GLU A 403 8.31 -10.57 -5.21
CA GLU A 403 8.79 -11.94 -5.35
C GLU A 403 7.71 -12.85 -5.93
N VAL A 404 6.52 -12.89 -5.32
CA VAL A 404 5.40 -13.75 -5.75
C VAL A 404 4.97 -13.38 -7.18
N LEU A 405 4.82 -12.09 -7.47
CA LEU A 405 4.43 -11.65 -8.81
C LEU A 405 5.48 -12.02 -9.86
N ARG A 406 6.79 -11.84 -9.60
CA ARG A 406 7.85 -12.24 -10.55
C ARG A 406 7.87 -13.75 -10.77
N THR A 407 7.77 -14.52 -9.70
CA THR A 407 7.85 -15.98 -9.77
C THR A 407 6.71 -16.55 -10.60
N HIS A 408 5.48 -16.09 -10.37
CA HIS A 408 4.28 -16.72 -10.91
C HIS A 408 3.67 -16.04 -12.14
N LEU A 409 4.14 -14.84 -12.49
CA LEU A 409 3.79 -14.16 -13.76
C LEU A 409 4.97 -14.11 -14.73
N SER A 410 6.03 -14.89 -14.47
CA SER A 410 7.23 -14.93 -15.31
C SER A 410 6.85 -15.23 -16.77
N CYS A 411 7.44 -14.45 -17.67
CA CYS A 411 7.27 -14.62 -19.10
C CYS A 411 8.25 -15.71 -19.53
N ASP A 412 7.78 -16.82 -20.11
CA ASP A 412 8.68 -17.73 -20.81
C ASP A 412 9.43 -16.92 -21.88
N ALA A 413 10.75 -16.87 -21.81
CA ALA A 413 11.54 -16.34 -22.92
C ALA A 413 11.17 -17.15 -24.18
N PRO A 414 11.05 -16.52 -25.37
CA PRO A 414 10.95 -17.29 -26.59
C PRO A 414 12.15 -18.24 -26.62
N GLN A 415 11.90 -19.55 -26.68
CA GLN A 415 12.91 -20.51 -27.06
C GLN A 415 13.26 -20.23 -28.53
N THR A 416 14.05 -19.21 -28.81
CA THR A 416 14.83 -19.15 -30.04
C THR A 416 15.91 -20.23 -29.91
N LYS A 417 15.50 -21.48 -30.19
CA LYS A 417 16.43 -22.49 -30.67
C LYS A 417 17.08 -21.91 -31.91
N ALA A 418 18.28 -21.38 -31.76
CA ALA A 418 19.19 -21.20 -32.87
C ALA A 418 19.46 -22.60 -33.44
N ARG A 419 18.69 -22.97 -34.47
CA ARG A 419 19.17 -23.93 -35.46
C ARG A 419 20.05 -23.13 -36.40
N LEU A 420 21.36 -23.36 -36.32
CA LEU A 420 22.24 -23.61 -37.45
C LEU A 420 23.51 -24.28 -36.93
#